data_AF-A0A7S3G219-F1
#
_entry.id   AF-A0A7S3G219-F1
#
_cell.length_a   1.000
_cell.length_b   1.000
_cell.length_c   1.000
_cell.angle_alpha   90.00
_cell.angle_beta   90.00
_cell.angle_gamma   90.00
#
_symmetry.space_group_name_H-M   'P 1'
#
loop_
_entity.id
_entity.type
_entity.pdbx_description
1 polymer ?
#
loop_
_entity_poly.entity_id
_entity_poly.type
_entity_poly.pdbx_seq_one_letter_code
_entity_poly.pdbx_strand_id
1 'polypeptide(L)'
;AKAKKGSYLAYFSSSTNLIDLLSFVIMFAIIGLWVLFIFSMRALEVEEKYNVYRYLGSNARAGAQQAIATLTGARFFEYDTVGLEKFLAFSYYVIHLATINELYTTLIGVNVLFFVLRILKLMDFQARMGVLTRTLAN
;
A
#
# COMPACT_ATOMS: atom_id res chain seq x y z
N ALA A 1 44.71 -27.39 20.19
CA ALA A 1 44.30 -26.75 18.92
C ALA A 1 43.61 -25.43 19.25
N LYS A 2 44.09 -24.28 18.74
CA LYS A 2 43.40 -22.99 18.93
C LYS A 2 42.13 -23.00 18.09
N ALA A 3 40.96 -22.93 18.73
CA ALA A 3 39.68 -22.79 18.03
C ALA A 3 39.73 -21.53 17.15
N LYS A 4 39.62 -21.70 15.83
CA LYS A 4 39.47 -20.55 14.92
C LYS A 4 38.14 -19.88 15.30
N LYS A 5 38.19 -18.63 15.76
CA LYS A 5 36.99 -17.81 15.93
C LYS A 5 36.40 -17.58 14.53
N GLY A 6 35.25 -18.17 14.25
CA GLY A 6 34.51 -17.90 13.02
C GLY A 6 34.18 -16.40 12.95
N SER A 7 34.40 -15.79 11.79
CA SER A 7 34.07 -14.38 11.57
C SER A 7 32.62 -14.26 11.11
N TYR A 8 31.84 -13.39 11.75
CA TYR A 8 30.46 -13.08 11.35
C TYR A 8 30.36 -12.59 9.90
N LEU A 9 31.42 -11.96 9.41
CA LEU A 9 31.51 -11.49 8.02
C LEU A 9 31.51 -12.63 7.00
N ALA A 10 31.87 -13.84 7.40
CA ALA A 10 31.82 -15.01 6.51
C ALA A 10 30.38 -15.34 6.07
N TYR A 11 29.37 -14.97 6.85
CA TYR A 11 27.96 -15.18 6.50
C TYR A 11 27.58 -14.41 5.22
N PHE A 12 28.10 -13.20 5.04
CA PHE A 12 27.80 -12.33 3.90
C PHE A 12 28.57 -12.70 2.61
N SER A 13 29.49 -13.66 2.68
CA SER A 13 30.25 -14.09 1.50
C SER A 13 29.43 -14.92 0.50
N SER A 14 28.29 -15.49 0.93
CA SER A 14 27.41 -16.27 0.06
C SER A 14 26.21 -15.45 -0.38
N SER A 15 26.00 -15.34 -1.68
CA SER A 15 24.80 -14.72 -2.27
C SER A 15 23.49 -15.34 -1.74
N THR A 16 23.53 -16.63 -1.39
CA THR A 16 22.37 -17.34 -0.85
C THR A 16 22.02 -16.97 0.59
N ASN A 17 22.98 -16.46 1.37
CA ASN A 17 22.74 -15.97 2.73
C ASN A 17 22.26 -14.50 2.71
N LEU A 18 22.64 -13.75 1.68
CA LEU A 18 22.11 -12.40 1.43
C LEU A 18 20.61 -12.46 1.13
N ILE A 19 20.16 -13.43 0.33
CA ILE A 19 18.73 -13.66 0.04
C ILE A 19 17.95 -13.96 1.32
N ASP A 20 18.48 -14.79 2.21
CA ASP A 20 17.86 -15.10 3.49
C ASP A 20 17.70 -13.84 4.36
N LEU A 21 18.75 -13.03 4.46
CA LEU A 21 18.72 -11.77 5.20
C LEU A 21 17.71 -10.77 4.61
N LEU A 22 17.69 -10.61 3.28
CA LEU A 22 16.75 -9.73 2.59
C LEU A 22 15.30 -10.15 2.83
N SER A 23 15.01 -11.46 2.75
CA SER A 23 13.67 -11.98 3.07
C SER A 23 13.25 -11.66 4.51
N PHE A 24 14.15 -11.78 5.48
CA PHE A 24 13.86 -11.39 6.87
C PHE A 24 13.60 -9.89 7.01
N VAL A 25 14.43 -9.04 6.41
CA VAL A 25 14.23 -7.57 6.44
C VAL A 25 12.90 -7.18 5.81
N ILE A 26 12.57 -7.76 4.66
CA ILE A 26 11.30 -7.52 3.98
C ILE A 26 10.12 -7.99 4.84
N MET A 27 10.25 -9.13 5.55
CA MET A 27 9.21 -9.59 6.47
C MET A 27 8.94 -8.58 7.59
N PHE A 28 9.97 -8.01 8.21
CA PHE A 28 9.78 -6.96 9.21
C PHE A 28 9.14 -5.70 8.63
N ALA A 29 9.50 -5.31 7.40
CA ALA A 29 8.86 -4.19 6.70
C ALA A 29 7.36 -4.46 6.44
N ILE A 30 7.00 -5.69 6.01
CA ILE A 30 5.62 -6.11 5.80
C ILE A 30 4.81 -6.01 7.10
N ILE A 31 5.36 -6.50 8.22
CA ILE A 31 4.71 -6.39 9.54
C ILE A 31 4.50 -4.92 9.91
N GLY A 32 5.52 -4.07 9.70
CA GLY A 32 5.42 -2.64 9.94
C GLY A 32 4.31 -1.98 9.11
N LEU A 33 4.24 -2.27 7.81
CA LEU A 33 3.21 -1.75 6.93
C LEU A 33 1.81 -2.24 7.30
N TRP A 34 1.67 -3.50 7.71
CA TRP A 34 0.41 -4.05 8.19
C TRP A 34 -0.09 -3.34 9.45
N VAL A 35 0.81 -3.11 10.41
CA VAL A 35 0.49 -2.36 11.63
C VAL A 35 0.07 -0.92 11.28
N LEU A 36 0.84 -0.24 10.42
CA LEU A 36 0.50 1.10 9.95
C LEU A 36 -0.87 1.14 9.27
N PHE A 37 -1.15 0.18 8.38
CA PHE A 37 -2.43 0.08 7.69
C PHE A 37 -3.61 -0.09 8.65
N ILE A 38 -3.47 -0.93 9.69
CA ILE A 38 -4.52 -1.10 10.71
C ILE A 38 -4.77 0.20 11.46
N PHE A 39 -3.72 0.90 11.88
CA PHE A 39 -3.88 2.17 12.58
C PHE A 39 -4.52 3.24 11.69
N SER A 40 -4.12 3.33 10.42
CA SER A 40 -4.76 4.23 9.46
C SER A 40 -6.21 3.85 9.19
N MET A 41 -6.57 2.57 9.09
CA MET A 41 -7.96 2.16 8.92
C MET A 41 -8.84 2.52 10.13
N ARG A 42 -8.29 2.44 11.35
CA ARG A 42 -9.03 2.82 12.57
C ARG A 42 -9.31 4.31 12.68
N ALA A 43 -8.46 5.15 12.08
CA ALA A 43 -8.64 6.60 12.06
C ALA A 43 -9.54 7.08 10.90
N LEU A 44 -10.03 6.17 10.04
CA LEU A 44 -10.93 6.53 8.95
C LEU A 44 -12.34 6.77 9.49
N GLU A 45 -12.78 8.03 9.49
CA GLU A 45 -14.17 8.41 9.70
C GLU A 45 -14.85 8.59 8.34
N VAL A 46 -15.97 7.89 8.12
CA VAL A 46 -16.74 7.96 6.87
C VAL A 46 -18.06 8.66 7.14
N GLU A 47 -18.30 9.79 6.47
CA GLU A 47 -19.63 10.41 6.44
C GLU A 47 -20.52 9.67 5.42
N GLU A 48 -21.78 9.43 5.78
CA GLU A 48 -22.76 8.73 4.91
C GLU A 48 -23.01 9.49 3.59
N LYS A 49 -22.90 10.83 3.62
CA LYS A 49 -23.10 11.68 2.44
C LYS A 49 -22.36 13.01 2.58
N TYR A 50 -21.48 13.30 1.62
CA TYR A 50 -20.88 14.62 1.47
C TYR A 50 -21.80 15.53 0.64
N ASN A 51 -22.32 16.60 1.26
CA ASN A 51 -23.12 17.61 0.56
C ASN A 51 -22.20 18.59 -0.17
N VAL A 52 -21.78 18.23 -1.39
CA VAL A 52 -20.85 19.04 -2.20
C VAL A 52 -21.57 20.19 -2.94
N TYR A 53 -22.89 20.14 -3.03
CA TYR A 53 -23.71 21.12 -3.74
C TYR A 53 -24.70 21.81 -2.80
N ARG A 54 -24.72 23.15 -2.83
CA ARG A 54 -25.71 23.97 -2.13
C ARG A 54 -26.70 24.56 -3.13
N TYR A 55 -27.99 24.39 -2.85
CA TYR A 55 -29.07 24.97 -3.66
C TYR A 55 -29.26 26.46 -3.33
N LEU A 56 -29.30 27.32 -4.35
CA LEU A 56 -29.39 28.77 -4.20
C LEU A 56 -30.82 29.34 -4.08
N GLY A 57 -31.85 28.50 -4.18
CA GLY A 57 -33.24 28.95 -4.35
C GLY A 57 -34.03 29.29 -3.08
N SER A 58 -33.42 29.32 -1.88
CA SER A 58 -34.16 29.53 -0.62
C SER A 58 -34.25 30.98 -0.13
N ASN A 59 -33.54 31.93 -0.74
CA ASN A 59 -33.61 33.35 -0.36
C ASN A 59 -34.70 34.06 -1.17
N ALA A 60 -35.49 34.98 -0.59
CA ALA A 60 -36.58 35.70 -1.27
C ALA A 60 -36.17 36.51 -2.53
N ARG A 61 -34.87 36.61 -2.84
CA ARG A 61 -34.31 37.12 -4.10
C ARG A 61 -34.25 36.07 -5.23
N ALA A 62 -34.54 34.81 -4.92
CA ALA A 62 -34.46 33.66 -5.80
C ALA A 62 -35.50 33.68 -6.93
N GLY A 63 -36.67 34.31 -6.75
CA GLY A 63 -37.67 34.40 -7.83
C GLY A 63 -37.17 35.17 -9.06
N ALA A 64 -36.39 36.23 -8.86
CA ALA A 64 -35.79 37.01 -9.95
C ALA A 64 -34.60 36.29 -10.59
N GLN A 65 -33.78 35.60 -9.79
CA GLN A 65 -32.66 34.79 -10.27
C GLN A 65 -33.12 33.52 -10.97
N GLN A 66 -34.27 32.96 -10.58
CA GLN A 66 -34.88 31.80 -11.21
C GLN A 66 -35.33 32.14 -12.62
N ALA A 67 -35.98 33.29 -12.84
CA ALA A 67 -36.34 33.75 -14.19
C ALA A 67 -35.13 33.95 -15.11
N ILE A 68 -34.03 34.50 -14.59
CA ILE A 68 -32.79 34.72 -15.35
C ILE A 68 -32.09 33.38 -15.65
N ALA A 69 -32.03 32.46 -14.68
CA ALA A 69 -31.37 31.16 -14.85
C ALA A 69 -32.08 30.25 -15.85
N THR A 70 -33.43 30.29 -15.95
CA THR A 70 -34.17 29.57 -17.00
C THR A 70 -33.88 30.12 -18.39
N LEU A 71 -33.57 31.42 -18.50
CA LEU A 71 -33.22 32.09 -19.77
C LEU A 71 -31.76 31.88 -20.17
N THR A 72 -30.84 31.72 -19.22
CA THR A 72 -29.39 31.61 -19.47
C THR A 72 -28.82 30.19 -19.30
N GLY A 73 -29.62 29.22 -18.89
CA GLY A 73 -29.17 27.85 -18.60
C GLY A 73 -28.24 27.76 -17.38
N ALA A 74 -28.30 28.73 -16.46
CA ALA A 74 -27.38 28.81 -15.32
C ALA A 74 -27.70 27.74 -14.26
N ARG A 75 -26.65 27.09 -13.73
CA ARG A 75 -26.76 26.04 -12.70
C ARG A 75 -27.27 26.63 -11.38
N PHE A 76 -28.33 26.04 -10.84
CA PHE A 76 -28.94 26.41 -9.54
C PHE A 76 -28.17 25.92 -8.30
N PHE A 77 -26.99 25.34 -8.52
CA PHE A 77 -26.16 24.72 -7.51
C PHE A 77 -24.79 25.40 -7.51
N GLU A 78 -24.40 25.88 -6.34
CA GLU A 78 -23.04 26.32 -6.05
C GLU A 78 -22.30 25.19 -5.33
N TYR A 79 -20.98 25.12 -5.48
CA TYR A 79 -20.18 24.21 -4.67
C TYR A 79 -20.23 24.68 -3.21
N ASP A 80 -20.65 23.79 -2.31
CA ASP A 80 -20.42 24.01 -0.89
C ASP A 80 -18.94 23.74 -0.62
N THR A 81 -18.18 24.80 -0.34
CA THR A 81 -16.74 24.71 -0.11
C THR A 81 -16.40 23.75 1.04
N VAL A 82 -17.26 23.68 2.07
CA VAL A 82 -17.05 22.81 3.23
C VAL A 82 -17.29 21.34 2.86
N GLY A 83 -18.39 21.07 2.16
CA GLY A 83 -18.70 19.70 1.70
C GLY A 83 -17.70 19.18 0.68
N LEU A 84 -17.22 20.05 -0.21
CA LEU A 84 -16.18 19.73 -1.19
C LEU A 84 -14.84 19.42 -0.52
N GLU A 85 -14.43 20.22 0.46
CA GLU A 85 -13.18 20.03 1.21
C GLU A 85 -13.19 18.69 1.97
N LYS A 86 -14.30 18.37 2.65
CA LYS A 86 -14.46 17.08 3.33
C LYS A 86 -14.37 15.89 2.38
N PHE A 87 -15.01 15.99 1.21
CA PHE A 87 -14.94 14.93 0.20
C PHE A 87 -13.52 14.76 -0.37
N LEU A 88 -12.81 15.85 -0.61
CA LEU A 88 -11.41 15.84 -1.05
C LEU A 88 -10.49 15.23 0.00
N ALA A 89 -10.66 15.59 1.28
CA ALA A 89 -9.90 15.04 2.39
C ALA A 89 -10.12 13.52 2.51
N PHE A 90 -11.37 13.06 2.42
CA PHE A 90 -11.70 11.64 2.39
C PHE A 90 -11.05 10.92 1.20
N SER A 91 -11.16 11.49 -0.01
CA SER A 91 -10.57 10.90 -1.22
C SER A 91 -9.05 10.77 -1.10
N TYR A 92 -8.38 11.80 -0.58
CA TYR A 92 -6.95 11.78 -0.33
C TYR A 92 -6.58 10.67 0.69
N TYR A 93 -7.36 10.54 1.75
CA TYR A 93 -7.13 9.52 2.77
C TYR A 93 -7.30 8.09 2.23
N VAL A 94 -8.31 7.85 1.39
CA VAL A 94 -8.53 6.55 0.75
C VAL A 94 -7.40 6.21 -0.21
N ILE A 95 -6.91 7.18 -1.00
CA ILE A 95 -5.76 6.98 -1.87
C ILE A 95 -4.52 6.61 -1.04
N HIS A 96 -4.27 7.33 0.05
CA HIS A 96 -3.17 7.03 0.95
C HIS A 96 -3.24 5.60 1.52
N LEU A 97 -4.42 5.17 1.98
CA LEU A 97 -4.65 3.79 2.43
C LEU A 97 -4.40 2.76 1.31
N ALA A 98 -4.87 3.06 0.10
CA ALA A 98 -4.66 2.18 -1.07
C ALA A 98 -3.17 2.04 -1.40
N THR A 99 -2.40 3.13 -1.35
CA THR A 99 -0.95 3.11 -1.57
C THR A 99 -0.21 2.26 -0.54
N ILE A 100 -0.57 2.34 0.75
CA ILE A 100 0.03 1.48 1.78
C ILE A 100 -0.28 0.01 1.48
N ASN A 101 -1.51 -0.31 1.09
CA ASN A 101 -1.92 -1.67 0.78
C ASN A 101 -1.24 -2.21 -0.50
N GLU A 102 -1.07 -1.37 -1.52
CA GLU A 102 -0.32 -1.72 -2.73
C GLU A 102 1.14 -2.06 -2.42
N LEU A 103 1.80 -1.22 -1.59
CA LEU A 103 3.17 -1.47 -1.16
C LEU A 103 3.28 -2.76 -0.34
N TYR A 104 2.34 -2.97 0.60
CA TYR A 104 2.26 -4.18 1.41
C TYR A 104 2.11 -5.44 0.55
N THR A 105 1.17 -5.44 -0.40
CA THR A 105 0.92 -6.61 -1.28
C THR A 105 2.11 -6.89 -2.21
N THR A 106 2.75 -5.85 -2.73
CA THR A 106 3.96 -5.97 -3.56
C THR A 106 5.11 -6.59 -2.78
N LEU A 107 5.38 -6.09 -1.57
CA LEU A 107 6.45 -6.63 -0.73
C LEU A 107 6.17 -8.07 -0.30
N ILE A 108 4.91 -8.44 -0.03
CA ILE A 108 4.53 -9.84 0.20
C ILE A 108 4.85 -10.69 -1.02
N GLY A 109 4.45 -10.27 -2.23
CA GLY A 109 4.75 -11.00 -3.46
C GLY A 109 6.25 -11.24 -3.63
N VAL A 110 7.06 -10.20 -3.43
CA VAL A 110 8.53 -10.29 -3.46
C VAL A 110 9.06 -11.25 -2.38
N ASN A 111 8.53 -11.19 -1.17
CA ASN A 111 8.99 -12.05 -0.08
C ASN A 111 8.65 -13.52 -0.32
N VAL A 112 7.48 -13.80 -0.91
CA VAL A 112 7.11 -15.16 -1.33
C VAL A 112 8.09 -15.69 -2.36
N LEU A 113 8.54 -14.88 -3.33
CA LEU A 113 9.58 -15.29 -4.28
C LEU A 113 10.89 -15.65 -3.57
N PHE A 114 11.33 -14.84 -2.60
CA PHE A 114 12.52 -15.18 -1.82
C PHE A 114 12.34 -16.45 -0.97
N PHE A 115 11.13 -16.70 -0.45
CA PHE A 115 10.82 -17.93 0.26
C PHE A 115 10.93 -19.17 -0.65
N VAL A 116 10.46 -19.07 -1.90
CA VAL A 116 10.63 -20.14 -2.90
C VAL A 116 12.12 -20.39 -3.19
N LEU A 117 12.92 -19.33 -3.41
CA LEU A 117 14.37 -19.47 -3.60
C LEU A 117 15.06 -20.15 -2.41
N ARG A 118 14.62 -19.83 -1.19
CA ARG A 118 15.10 -20.47 0.03
C ARG A 118 14.73 -21.95 0.11
N ILE A 119 13.52 -22.31 -0.32
CA ILE A 119 13.12 -23.73 -0.42
C ILE A 119 14.02 -24.45 -1.43
N LEU A 120 14.27 -23.88 -2.60
CA LEU A 120 15.16 -24.50 -3.61
C LEU A 120 16.57 -24.76 -3.07
N LYS A 121 17.12 -23.81 -2.29
CA LYS A 121 18.39 -24.01 -1.56
C LYS A 121 18.34 -25.19 -0.59
N LEU A 122 17.24 -25.35 0.15
CA LEU A 122 17.05 -26.47 1.08
C LEU A 122 16.82 -27.81 0.35
N MET A 123 16.34 -27.80 -0.89
CA MET A 123 16.17 -29.01 -1.70
C MET A 123 17.48 -29.54 -2.30
N ASP A 124 18.55 -28.73 -2.36
CA ASP A 124 19.89 -29.16 -2.80
C ASP A 124 20.45 -30.32 -1.94
N PHE A 125 19.91 -30.51 -0.72
CA PHE A 125 20.29 -31.60 0.18
C PHE A 125 19.77 -32.98 -0.25
N GLN A 126 18.81 -33.08 -1.17
CA GLN A 126 18.34 -34.36 -1.69
C GLN A 126 19.21 -34.83 -2.86
N ALA A 127 19.74 -36.06 -2.79
CA ALA A 127 20.73 -36.57 -3.76
C ALA A 127 20.33 -36.49 -5.24
N ARG A 128 19.03 -36.48 -5.58
CA ARG A 128 18.54 -36.33 -6.96
C ARG A 128 18.26 -34.88 -7.35
N MET A 129 17.80 -34.05 -6.42
CA MET A 129 17.47 -32.65 -6.67
C MET A 129 18.72 -31.76 -6.63
N GLY A 130 19.71 -32.11 -5.80
CA GLY A 130 20.99 -31.42 -5.69
C GLY A 130 21.82 -31.41 -6.97
N VAL A 131 21.69 -32.45 -7.80
CA VAL A 131 22.34 -32.50 -9.11
C VAL A 131 21.75 -31.45 -10.05
N LEU A 132 20.42 -31.26 -10.03
CA LEU A 132 19.70 -30.30 -10.88
C LEU A 132 19.92 -28.84 -10.44
N THR A 133 19.96 -28.58 -9.14
CA THR A 133 20.25 -27.23 -8.62
C THR A 133 21.70 -26.81 -8.88
N ARG A 134 22.66 -27.74 -8.82
CA ARG A 134 24.06 -27.46 -9.15
C ARG A 134 24.32 -27.26 -10.65
N THR A 135 23.54 -27.90 -11.53
CA THR A 135 23.61 -27.62 -12.97
C THR A 135 22.90 -26.35 -13.39
N LEU A 136 21.92 -25.86 -12.62
CA LEU A 136 21.31 -24.53 -12.84
C LEU A 136 22.17 -23.37 -12.31
N ALA A 137 23.02 -23.63 -11.33
CA ALA A 137 23.90 -22.63 -10.71
C ALA A 137 25.26 -22.46 -11.41
N ASN A 138 25.65 -23.42 -12.25
CA ASN A 138 26.83 -23.38 -13.14
C ASN A 138 26.42 -22.93 -14.53
#